data_AF-A0A7D3WUF7-F1
#
_entry.id   AF-A0A7D3WUF7-F1
#
_cell.length_a   1.000
_cell.length_b   1.000
_cell.length_c   1.000
_cell.angle_alpha   90.00
_cell.angle_beta   90.00
_cell.angle_gamma   90.00
#
_symmetry.space_group_name_H-M   'P 1'
#
loop_
_entity.id
_entity.type
_entity.pdbx_description
1 polymer ?
#
loop_
_entity_poly.entity_id
_entity_poly.type
_entity_poly.pdbx_seq_one_letter_code
_entity_poly.pdbx_strand_id
1 'polypeptide(L)'
;MLAAARPAREAASPSAPKKRPDLATIWNHTYLHGEAWLSESLPVGGTVKIGVPRVYLVLGAAIGPLDRRAGAVWGLGLGTAGRARGRFTPSLDAVAWFLSSDGDDGIRQARLLQLRPLLAWQFKRDGQVSLLAGPTFNLATANHNGNRQWSFGQDRWLWLNTADDQSIIRLWPGVQVGLRF
;
A
#
# COMPACT_ATOMS: atom_id res chain seq x y z
N MET A 1 -64.49 -34.63 -34.77
CA MET A 1 -63.97 -33.32 -35.23
C MET A 1 -63.68 -32.49 -34.00
N LEU A 2 -62.48 -31.90 -33.92
CA LEU A 2 -61.77 -31.44 -32.72
C LEU A 2 -62.53 -30.40 -31.86
N ALA A 3 -62.48 -30.57 -30.53
CA ALA A 3 -62.68 -29.51 -29.55
C ALA A 3 -61.74 -29.70 -28.35
N ALA A 4 -61.17 -28.58 -27.89
CA ALA A 4 -59.95 -28.46 -27.11
C ALA A 4 -60.11 -28.74 -25.60
N ALA A 5 -59.04 -29.23 -24.97
CA ALA A 5 -58.79 -29.08 -23.53
C ALA A 5 -57.40 -28.48 -23.29
N ARG A 6 -57.37 -27.48 -22.41
CA ARG A 6 -56.33 -26.45 -22.19
C ARG A 6 -55.00 -26.98 -21.62
N PRO A 7 -53.89 -26.24 -21.78
CA PRO A 7 -52.63 -26.56 -21.11
C PRO A 7 -52.74 -26.31 -19.60
N ALA A 8 -52.32 -27.27 -18.79
CA ALA A 8 -52.12 -27.07 -17.36
C ALA A 8 -50.92 -26.14 -17.15
N ARG A 9 -51.20 -25.02 -16.48
CA ARG A 9 -50.28 -23.94 -16.16
C ARG A 9 -49.19 -24.48 -15.22
N GLU A 10 -47.94 -24.46 -15.69
CA GLU A 10 -46.76 -24.72 -14.87
C GLU A 10 -46.74 -23.70 -13.72
N ALA A 11 -46.88 -24.20 -12.49
CA ALA A 11 -46.80 -23.36 -11.31
C ALA A 11 -45.36 -22.85 -11.20
N ALA A 12 -45.15 -21.57 -11.50
CA ALA A 12 -43.90 -20.88 -11.24
C ALA A 12 -43.52 -21.07 -9.77
N SER A 13 -42.45 -21.82 -9.51
CA SER A 13 -41.85 -21.89 -8.18
C SER A 13 -41.53 -20.47 -7.71
N PRO A 14 -41.90 -20.09 -6.48
CA PRO A 14 -41.53 -18.79 -5.94
C PRO A 14 -40.01 -18.70 -5.91
N SER A 15 -39.46 -17.75 -6.67
CA SER A 15 -38.05 -17.41 -6.67
C SER A 15 -37.59 -17.21 -5.22
N ALA A 16 -36.65 -18.06 -4.79
CA ALA A 16 -36.08 -17.99 -3.45
C ALA A 16 -35.68 -16.54 -3.12
N PRO A 17 -35.98 -16.03 -1.91
CA PRO A 17 -35.63 -14.67 -1.55
C PRO A 17 -34.10 -14.54 -1.64
N LYS A 18 -33.62 -13.62 -2.49
CA LYS A 18 -32.21 -13.20 -2.50
C LYS A 18 -31.89 -12.67 -1.11
N LYS A 19 -31.29 -13.51 -0.26
CA LYS A 19 -30.75 -13.11 1.05
C LYS A 19 -29.84 -11.91 0.80
N ARG A 20 -30.26 -10.73 1.26
CA ARG A 20 -29.38 -9.57 1.32
C ARG A 20 -28.18 -9.99 2.19
N PRO A 21 -26.94 -9.79 1.72
CA PRO A 21 -25.79 -10.10 2.55
C PRO A 21 -25.88 -9.27 3.82
N ASP A 22 -25.87 -9.95 4.96
CA ASP A 22 -25.88 -9.32 6.27
C ASP A 22 -24.62 -8.46 6.41
N LEU A 23 -24.78 -7.21 6.83
CA LEU A 23 -23.67 -6.26 6.98
C LEU A 23 -22.57 -6.85 7.87
N ALA A 24 -22.95 -7.63 8.90
CA ALA A 24 -22.00 -8.33 9.77
C ALA A 24 -21.08 -9.31 9.00
N THR A 25 -21.56 -9.92 7.92
CA THR A 25 -20.76 -10.86 7.10
C THR A 25 -19.71 -10.11 6.26
N ILE A 26 -20.04 -8.89 5.81
CA ILE A 26 -19.12 -8.02 5.07
C ILE A 26 -17.99 -7.56 6.00
N TRP A 27 -18.32 -7.11 7.21
CA TRP A 27 -17.34 -6.67 8.21
C TRP A 27 -16.37 -7.78 8.64
N ASN A 28 -16.82 -9.04 8.73
CA ASN A 28 -15.95 -10.17 9.07
C ASN A 28 -14.87 -10.48 8.01
N HIS A 29 -14.99 -9.93 6.81
CA HIS A 29 -14.00 -10.09 5.73
C HIS A 29 -13.18 -8.84 5.47
N THR A 30 -13.49 -7.73 6.16
CA THR A 30 -12.83 -6.44 5.98
C THR A 30 -11.45 -6.45 6.62
N TYR A 31 -10.43 -6.14 5.83
CA TYR A 31 -9.09 -5.84 6.28
C TYR A 31 -8.97 -4.33 6.44
N LEU A 32 -9.01 -3.85 7.68
CA LEU A 32 -8.84 -2.44 8.03
C LEU A 32 -7.74 -2.33 9.09
N HIS A 33 -6.61 -1.71 8.73
CA HIS A 33 -5.49 -1.52 9.63
C HIS A 33 -4.86 -0.14 9.48
N GLY A 34 -4.49 0.44 10.61
CA GLY A 34 -3.60 1.59 10.65
C GLY A 34 -2.17 1.14 10.91
N GLU A 35 -1.20 1.80 10.29
CA GLU A 35 0.22 1.57 10.53
C GLU A 35 0.92 2.92 10.72
N ALA A 36 1.79 3.01 11.73
CA ALA A 36 2.71 4.12 11.93
C ALA A 36 4.13 3.56 12.00
N TRP A 37 5.08 4.18 11.31
CA TRP A 37 6.39 3.59 11.10
C TRP A 37 7.50 4.63 10.90
N LEU A 38 8.72 4.16 11.12
CA LEU A 38 9.96 4.82 10.78
C LEU A 38 10.63 4.03 9.66
N SER A 39 11.22 4.74 8.69
CA SER A 39 12.00 4.09 7.65
C SER A 39 13.23 4.90 7.32
N GLU A 40 14.16 4.22 6.66
CA GLU A 40 15.35 4.84 6.15
C GLU A 40 15.04 5.93 5.10
N SER A 41 14.14 5.66 4.14
CA SER A 41 13.88 6.56 3.01
C SER A 41 12.90 7.71 3.32
N LEU A 42 11.95 7.44 4.22
CA LEU A 42 10.96 8.39 4.74
C LEU A 42 11.03 8.31 6.27
N PRO A 43 11.54 9.34 6.97
CA PRO A 43 11.87 9.24 8.39
C PRO A 43 10.70 8.81 9.27
N VAL A 44 9.51 9.37 9.01
CA VAL A 44 8.28 9.09 9.75
C VAL A 44 7.12 9.01 8.77
N GLY A 45 6.29 7.99 8.89
CA GLY A 45 5.10 7.86 8.05
C GLY A 45 4.00 7.04 8.68
N GLY A 46 2.84 7.12 8.07
CA GLY A 46 1.66 6.35 8.42
C GLY A 46 0.92 5.89 7.19
N THR A 47 0.26 4.73 7.30
CA THR A 47 -0.61 4.22 6.24
C THR A 47 -1.90 3.64 6.82
N VAL A 48 -2.99 3.76 6.06
CA VAL A 48 -4.23 3.02 6.29
C VAL A 48 -4.37 1.98 5.19
N LYS A 49 -4.68 0.74 5.60
CA LYS A 49 -4.90 -0.40 4.72
C LYS A 49 -6.37 -0.78 4.75
N ILE A 50 -7.04 -0.81 3.60
CA ILE A 50 -8.49 -1.05 3.49
C ILE A 50 -8.79 -2.02 2.36
N GLY A 51 -9.52 -3.09 2.63
CA GLY A 51 -9.95 -4.05 1.61
C GLY A 51 -10.22 -5.43 2.19
N VAL A 52 -9.61 -6.46 1.60
CA VAL A 52 -9.62 -7.83 2.11
C VAL A 52 -8.18 -8.34 2.22
N PRO A 53 -7.88 -9.36 3.04
CA PRO A 53 -6.49 -9.80 3.23
C PRO A 53 -5.77 -10.18 1.93
N ARG A 54 -6.49 -10.68 0.91
CA ARG A 54 -5.91 -11.05 -0.38
C ARG A 54 -5.48 -9.85 -1.23
N VAL A 55 -6.21 -8.74 -1.12
CA VAL A 55 -5.96 -7.49 -1.85
C VAL A 55 -6.57 -6.32 -1.09
N TYR A 56 -5.75 -5.34 -0.74
CA TYR A 56 -6.19 -4.11 -0.10
C TYR A 56 -5.51 -2.90 -0.71
N LEU A 57 -6.18 -1.77 -0.59
CA LEU A 57 -5.65 -0.45 -0.88
C LEU A 57 -4.77 0.00 0.30
N VAL A 58 -3.65 0.65 -0.01
CA VAL A 58 -2.79 1.33 0.96
C VAL A 58 -2.85 2.82 0.66
N LEU A 59 -3.23 3.62 1.66
CA LEU A 59 -3.21 5.07 1.60
C LEU A 59 -2.21 5.57 2.62
N GLY A 60 -1.30 6.47 2.24
CA GLY A 60 -0.18 6.86 3.08
C GLY A 60 0.09 8.34 3.12
N ALA A 61 0.66 8.78 4.23
CA ALA A 61 1.31 10.07 4.37
C ALA A 61 2.62 9.90 5.14
N ALA A 62 3.63 10.67 4.78
CA ALA A 62 4.94 10.64 5.43
C ALA A 62 5.58 12.02 5.41
N ILE A 63 6.60 12.19 6.24
CA ILE A 63 7.49 13.34 6.20
C ILE A 63 8.63 13.00 5.24
N GLY A 64 8.91 13.90 4.29
CA GLY A 64 10.02 13.80 3.35
C GLY A 64 11.39 13.86 4.04
N PRO A 65 12.49 13.70 3.29
CA PRO A 65 13.85 13.77 3.85
C PRO A 65 14.07 15.08 4.63
N LEU A 66 14.85 14.98 5.70
CA LEU A 66 15.15 16.08 6.63
C LEU A 66 16.11 17.12 6.04
N ASP A 67 16.74 16.82 4.91
CA ASP A 67 17.75 17.68 4.31
C ASP A 67 17.09 18.79 3.48
N ARG A 68 16.83 19.91 4.18
CA ARG A 68 16.55 21.28 3.70
C ARG A 68 15.12 21.70 3.39
N ARG A 69 14.10 20.84 3.48
CA ARG A 69 12.67 21.23 3.64
C ARG A 69 11.85 19.97 3.94
N ALA A 70 11.38 19.80 5.17
CA ALA A 70 10.44 18.74 5.52
C ALA A 70 9.12 18.98 4.76
N GLY A 71 8.93 18.27 3.65
CA GLY A 71 7.70 18.30 2.86
C GLY A 71 6.76 17.16 3.27
N ALA A 72 5.45 17.39 3.18
CA ALA A 72 4.48 16.31 3.27
C ALA A 72 4.56 15.45 1.99
N VAL A 73 4.66 14.14 2.17
CA VAL A 73 4.65 13.14 1.11
C VAL A 73 3.36 12.35 1.26
N TRP A 74 2.66 12.10 0.16
CA TRP A 74 1.47 11.25 0.15
C TRP A 74 1.72 10.06 -0.75
N GLY A 75 1.05 8.95 -0.48
CA GLY A 75 1.25 7.71 -1.20
C GLY A 75 -0.03 6.91 -1.36
N LEU A 76 -0.05 6.12 -2.42
CA LEU A 76 -1.10 5.17 -2.71
C LEU A 76 -0.48 3.86 -3.20
N GLY A 77 -1.12 2.75 -2.86
CA GLY A 77 -0.57 1.45 -3.16
C GLY A 77 -1.57 0.32 -3.03
N LEU A 78 -1.08 -0.88 -3.29
CA LEU A 78 -1.81 -2.11 -3.12
C LEU A 78 -0.99 -3.06 -2.27
N GLY A 79 -1.66 -3.95 -1.55
CA GLY A 79 -0.97 -4.98 -0.79
C GLY A 79 -1.81 -6.21 -0.55
N THR A 80 -1.14 -7.19 0.03
CA THR A 80 -1.70 -8.48 0.43
C THR A 80 -1.17 -8.87 1.79
N ALA A 81 -1.95 -9.66 2.52
CA ALA A 81 -1.62 -10.22 3.82
C ALA A 81 -1.74 -11.74 3.72
N GLY A 82 -0.69 -12.43 4.13
CA GLY A 82 -0.67 -13.88 4.21
C GLY A 82 -1.46 -14.39 5.40
N ARG A 83 -1.55 -15.72 5.51
CA ARG A 83 -2.16 -16.37 6.66
C ARG A 83 -1.29 -16.17 7.90
N ALA A 84 -1.91 -15.82 9.02
CA ALA A 84 -1.24 -15.78 10.31
C ALA A 84 -0.69 -17.18 10.67
N ARG A 85 0.57 -17.23 11.13
CA ARG A 85 1.22 -18.41 11.70
C ARG A 85 1.59 -18.09 13.14
N GLY A 86 0.78 -18.54 14.08
CA GLY A 86 0.90 -18.12 15.48
C GLY A 86 0.64 -16.62 15.60
N ARG A 87 1.61 -15.87 16.14
CA ARG A 87 1.52 -14.41 16.31
C ARG A 87 2.07 -13.62 15.13
N PHE A 88 2.48 -14.28 14.06
CA PHE A 88 3.16 -13.66 12.93
C PHE A 88 2.25 -13.63 11.70
N THR A 89 2.14 -12.45 11.07
CA THR A 89 1.39 -12.27 9.82
C THR A 89 2.29 -11.61 8.78
N PRO A 90 2.69 -12.31 7.71
CA PRO A 90 3.44 -11.71 6.63
C PRO A 90 2.51 -10.86 5.75
N SER A 91 3.04 -9.77 5.19
CA SER A 91 2.35 -8.93 4.21
C SER A 91 3.32 -8.44 3.14
N LEU A 92 2.79 -8.10 1.97
CA LEU A 92 3.55 -7.49 0.88
C LEU A 92 2.77 -6.29 0.37
N ASP A 93 3.40 -5.12 0.42
CA ASP A 93 2.83 -3.88 -0.12
C ASP A 93 3.69 -3.34 -1.25
N ALA A 94 3.06 -2.74 -2.25
CA ALA A 94 3.70 -1.88 -3.25
C ALA A 94 3.04 -0.50 -3.19
N VAL A 95 3.83 0.53 -2.86
CA VAL A 95 3.34 1.91 -2.64
C VAL A 95 4.10 2.87 -3.53
N ALA A 96 3.37 3.72 -4.26
CA ALA A 96 3.92 4.87 -4.95
C ALA A 96 3.74 6.11 -4.06
N TRP A 97 4.85 6.76 -3.72
CA TRP A 97 4.94 7.99 -2.96
C TRP A 97 5.23 9.16 -3.90
N PHE A 98 4.50 10.25 -3.71
CA PHE A 98 4.65 11.50 -4.48
C PHE A 98 5.39 12.51 -3.62
N LEU A 99 6.64 12.76 -3.97
CA LEU A 99 7.53 13.63 -3.22
C LEU A 99 7.25 15.07 -3.64
N SER A 100 7.00 15.98 -2.67
CA SER A 100 6.96 17.41 -2.99
C SER A 100 8.35 17.86 -3.42
N SER A 101 8.40 18.67 -4.48
CA SER A 101 9.63 19.12 -5.13
C SER A 101 9.91 20.60 -4.90
N ASP A 102 9.27 21.24 -3.90
CA ASP A 102 9.25 22.69 -3.68
C ASP A 102 10.59 23.30 -3.19
N GLY A 103 11.74 22.73 -3.57
CA GLY A 103 13.05 23.20 -3.11
C GLY A 103 14.25 22.91 -4.01
N ASP A 104 14.15 21.99 -4.97
CA ASP A 104 15.24 21.68 -5.89
C ASP A 104 14.94 22.32 -7.25
N ASP A 105 15.52 23.51 -7.50
CA ASP A 105 15.37 24.26 -8.76
C ASP A 105 15.75 23.36 -9.95
N GLY A 106 14.74 22.92 -10.69
CA GLY A 106 14.90 22.09 -11.88
C GLY A 106 14.48 20.63 -11.73
N ILE A 107 14.19 20.12 -10.52
CA ILE A 107 13.62 18.79 -10.32
C ILE A 107 12.09 18.84 -10.44
N ARG A 108 11.49 17.88 -11.14
CA ARG A 108 10.05 17.77 -11.35
C ARG A 108 9.60 16.32 -11.23
N GLN A 109 8.35 16.12 -10.81
CA GLN A 109 7.71 14.79 -10.79
C GLN A 109 8.48 13.73 -9.99
N ALA A 110 9.10 14.14 -8.87
CA ALA A 110 9.81 13.23 -7.99
C ALA A 110 8.84 12.20 -7.36
N ARG A 111 9.17 10.92 -7.50
CA ARG A 111 8.37 9.78 -7.02
C ARG A 111 9.28 8.73 -6.40
N LEU A 112 8.74 8.00 -5.43
CA LEU A 112 9.35 6.81 -4.86
C LEU A 112 8.37 5.65 -4.97
N LEU A 113 8.72 4.61 -5.73
CA LEU A 113 8.04 3.32 -5.67
C LEU A 113 8.73 2.47 -4.61
N GLN A 114 7.95 1.94 -3.68
CA GLN A 114 8.44 1.18 -2.54
C GLN A 114 7.75 -0.18 -2.45
N LEU A 115 8.53 -1.26 -2.53
CA LEU A 115 8.07 -2.62 -2.24
C LEU A 115 8.41 -2.98 -0.79
N ARG A 116 7.44 -3.47 -0.03
CA ARG A 116 7.55 -3.69 1.42
C ARG A 116 7.07 -5.10 1.80
N PRO A 117 7.94 -6.12 1.75
CA PRO A 117 7.69 -7.36 2.47
C PRO A 117 7.83 -7.10 3.97
N LEU A 118 6.74 -7.26 4.70
CA LEU A 118 6.66 -6.92 6.12
C LEU A 118 6.18 -8.12 6.93
N LEU A 119 6.66 -8.23 8.16
CA LEU A 119 6.21 -9.19 9.13
C LEU A 119 5.59 -8.45 10.32
N ALA A 120 4.31 -8.72 10.57
CA ALA A 120 3.62 -8.23 11.77
C ALA A 120 3.68 -9.28 12.88
N TRP A 121 4.17 -8.90 14.06
CA TRP A 121 4.21 -9.69 15.28
C TRP A 121 3.21 -9.14 16.30
N GLN A 122 2.16 -9.88 16.59
CA GLN A 122 1.13 -9.48 17.56
C GLN A 122 1.64 -9.59 19.00
N PHE A 123 1.45 -8.54 19.79
CA PHE A 123 1.85 -8.55 21.20
C PHE A 123 1.02 -9.54 22.04
N LYS A 124 -0.28 -9.67 21.70
CA LYS A 124 -1.23 -10.63 22.30
C LYS A 124 -1.84 -11.48 21.18
N ARG A 125 -2.18 -12.74 21.45
CA ARG A 125 -2.75 -13.66 20.44
C ARG A 125 -4.04 -13.12 19.80
N ASP A 126 -4.85 -12.42 20.59
CA ASP A 126 -6.10 -11.79 20.14
C ASP A 126 -6.01 -10.26 20.17
N GLY A 127 -4.79 -9.73 20.14
CA GLY A 127 -4.54 -8.29 20.19
C GLY A 127 -4.68 -7.64 18.83
N GLN A 128 -5.16 -6.39 18.82
CA GLN A 128 -5.21 -5.55 17.62
C GLN A 128 -3.86 -4.91 17.30
N VAL A 129 -2.99 -4.77 18.31
CA VAL A 129 -1.69 -4.13 18.17
C VAL A 129 -0.59 -5.13 17.85
N SER A 130 0.19 -4.83 16.81
CA SER A 130 1.36 -5.63 16.40
C SER A 130 2.56 -4.75 16.06
N LEU A 131 3.76 -5.28 16.32
CA LEU A 131 5.01 -4.72 15.81
C LEU A 131 5.16 -5.13 14.35
N LEU A 132 5.44 -4.19 13.46
CA LEU A 132 5.66 -4.42 12.05
C LEU A 132 7.12 -4.14 11.73
N ALA A 133 7.81 -5.06 11.04
CA ALA A 133 9.15 -4.79 10.54
C ALA A 133 9.42 -5.53 9.22
N GLY A 134 10.31 -4.99 8.39
CA GLY A 134 10.76 -5.67 7.18
C GLY A 134 11.67 -4.81 6.31
N PRO A 135 12.33 -5.41 5.32
CA PRO A 135 13.10 -4.66 4.34
C PRO A 135 12.16 -3.88 3.41
N THR A 136 12.71 -2.84 2.79
CA THR A 136 12.05 -2.08 1.73
C THR A 136 12.93 -2.10 0.48
N PHE A 137 12.32 -2.12 -0.70
CA PHE A 137 13.01 -1.91 -1.96
C PHE A 137 12.53 -0.60 -2.56
N ASN A 138 13.44 0.35 -2.70
CA ASN A 138 13.13 1.74 -2.97
C ASN A 138 13.61 2.08 -4.37
N LEU A 139 12.69 2.39 -5.28
CA LEU A 139 12.96 2.89 -6.62
C LEU A 139 12.50 4.34 -6.71
N ALA A 140 13.44 5.27 -6.70
CA ALA A 140 13.15 6.68 -6.81
C ALA A 140 13.42 7.19 -8.22
N THR A 141 12.48 7.96 -8.74
CA THR A 141 12.54 8.56 -10.07
C THR A 141 12.24 10.04 -9.99
N ALA A 142 13.00 10.86 -10.71
CA ALA A 142 12.73 12.28 -10.84
C ALA A 142 13.07 12.75 -12.25
N ASN A 143 12.35 13.74 -12.76
CA ASN A 143 12.72 14.43 -14.00
C ASN A 143 13.53 15.68 -13.67
N HIS A 144 14.43 16.08 -14.56
CA HIS A 144 15.21 17.30 -14.39
C HIS A 144 15.30 18.15 -15.66
N ASN A 145 15.39 19.47 -15.48
CA ASN A 145 15.57 20.45 -16.55
C ASN A 145 17.03 20.94 -16.59
N GLY A 146 17.98 20.03 -16.80
CA GLY A 146 19.43 20.36 -16.86
C GLY A 146 20.15 20.45 -15.51
N ASN A 147 19.44 20.55 -14.38
CA ASN A 147 20.04 20.42 -13.05
C ASN A 147 19.96 18.96 -12.57
N ARG A 148 21.10 18.25 -12.57
CA ARG A 148 21.17 16.85 -12.12
C ARG A 148 21.28 16.68 -10.59
N GLN A 149 21.31 17.79 -9.84
CA GLN A 149 21.41 17.72 -8.38
C GLN A 149 20.05 17.42 -7.77
N TRP A 150 19.86 16.17 -7.36
CA TRP A 150 18.74 15.71 -6.56
C TRP A 150 19.29 15.00 -5.33
N SER A 151 18.95 15.45 -4.13
CA SER A 151 19.53 14.92 -2.88
C SER A 151 18.87 13.62 -2.41
N PHE A 152 17.62 13.36 -2.82
CA PHE A 152 16.85 12.25 -2.29
C PHE A 152 17.46 10.89 -2.62
N GLY A 153 17.84 10.15 -1.58
CA GLY A 153 18.40 8.81 -1.76
C GLY A 153 19.86 8.79 -2.21
N GLN A 154 20.57 9.94 -2.26
CA GLN A 154 21.96 9.99 -2.72
C GLN A 154 22.93 9.29 -1.74
N ASP A 155 22.66 9.37 -0.43
CA ASP A 155 23.53 8.86 0.64
C ASP A 155 23.16 7.43 1.07
N ARG A 156 22.56 6.65 0.15
CA ARG A 156 22.09 5.29 0.43
C ARG A 156 23.00 4.26 -0.22
N TRP A 157 22.80 3.00 0.17
CA TRP A 157 23.49 1.90 -0.49
C TRP A 157 22.85 1.61 -1.86
N LEU A 158 23.23 2.41 -2.87
CA LEU A 158 22.64 2.36 -4.20
C LEU A 158 23.04 1.09 -4.94
N TRP A 159 22.05 0.28 -5.33
CA TRP A 159 22.20 -0.80 -6.31
C TRP A 159 22.18 -0.27 -7.74
N LEU A 160 21.44 0.80 -7.98
CA LEU A 160 21.40 1.53 -9.25
C LEU A 160 21.43 3.03 -8.96
N ASN A 161 22.26 3.74 -9.71
CA ASN A 161 22.27 5.19 -9.77
C ASN A 161 22.53 5.59 -11.22
N THR A 162 21.48 5.97 -11.94
CA THR A 162 21.59 6.42 -13.33
C THR A 162 20.91 7.77 -13.48
N ALA A 163 21.53 8.62 -14.29
CA ALA A 163 20.96 9.90 -14.69
C ALA A 163 21.23 10.07 -16.18
N ASP A 164 20.20 10.38 -16.94
CA ASP A 164 20.31 10.75 -18.34
C ASP A 164 20.13 12.27 -18.51
N ASP A 165 19.66 12.70 -19.68
CA ASP A 165 19.46 14.12 -19.96
C ASP A 165 18.14 14.66 -19.40
N GLN A 166 17.23 13.78 -18.96
CA GLN A 166 15.88 14.15 -18.54
C GLN A 166 15.43 13.55 -17.21
N SER A 167 16.09 12.50 -16.73
CA SER A 167 15.64 11.67 -15.63
C SER A 167 16.78 11.18 -14.75
N ILE A 168 16.48 11.04 -13.46
CA ILE A 168 17.33 10.43 -12.44
C ILE A 168 16.59 9.23 -11.87
N ILE A 169 17.26 8.07 -11.83
CA ILE A 169 16.74 6.82 -11.28
C ILE A 169 17.72 6.28 -10.23
N ARG A 170 17.19 6.00 -9.04
CA ARG A 170 17.95 5.41 -7.93
C ARG A 170 17.23 4.20 -7.38
N LEU A 171 17.97 3.11 -7.16
CA LEU A 171 17.48 1.88 -6.53
C LEU A 171 18.33 1.56 -5.32
N TRP A 172 17.71 1.30 -4.17
CA TRP A 172 18.42 0.83 -2.99
C TRP A 172 17.54 -0.03 -2.07
N PRO A 173 18.15 -0.91 -1.27
CA PRO A 173 17.46 -1.58 -0.19
C PRO A 173 17.36 -0.65 1.03
N GLY A 174 16.29 -0.80 1.80
CA GLY A 174 16.09 -0.11 3.06
C GLY A 174 15.41 -1.01 4.09
N VAL A 175 15.02 -0.41 5.21
CA VAL A 175 14.29 -1.09 6.29
C VAL A 175 13.20 -0.18 6.83
N GLN A 176 12.13 -0.80 7.34
CA GLN A 176 11.04 -0.12 8.02
C GLN A 176 10.68 -0.88 9.29
N VAL A 177 10.38 -0.13 10.36
CA VAL A 177 9.86 -0.65 11.62
C VAL A 177 8.73 0.24 12.12
N GLY A 178 7.70 -0.34 12.72
CA GLY A 178 6.54 0.40 13.16
C GLY A 178 5.54 -0.42 13.94
N LEU A 179 4.36 0.17 14.15
CA LEU A 179 3.23 -0.43 14.82
C LEU A 179 2.05 -0.51 13.86
N ARG A 180 1.29 -1.59 13.96
CA ARG A 180 0.00 -1.80 13.30
C ARG A 180 -1.09 -1.92 14.35
N PHE A 181 -2.23 -1.28 14.12
CA PHE A 181 -3.44 -1.31 14.95
C PHE A 181 -4.70 -1.58 14.14
#